data_AF-A0AAE0H463-F1
#
_entry.id   AF-A0AAE0H463-F1
#
_cell.length_a   1.000
_cell.length_b   1.000
_cell.length_c   1.000
_cell.angle_alpha   90.00
_cell.angle_beta   90.00
_cell.angle_gamma   90.00
#
_symmetry.space_group_name_H-M   'P 1'
#
loop_
_entity.id
_entity.type
_entity.pdbx_description
1 polymer ?
#
loop_
_entity_poly.entity_id
_entity_poly.type
_entity_poly.pdbx_seq_one_letter_code
_entity_poly.pdbx_strand_id
1 'polypeptide(L)'
;VHLYHAGKKTTDEIYMETEGPPGAPMNLINLQQSFLPHPIVVLSESMGLPALSAYETYRPFPDAPPRPAKHTLPVQEHLCGGAKCGHHGLLNEPQPRFQIRFTLTEEVTEVEMPEIPEEKTGKKGRKKKIKKKEVEEEVEPCKEEKKWELETSHVFAQRMQEADGHALFDTRRVRTLSFERDWVRCSSKRSFTQVMLHHGSEAEEVGKVYTCLHQHYDLACQAYRYYSIVGGGDDAAMRLGQYTNFIDDCGIVDKVHCKLSDCDVIFIQCNFDEEQQLDTERLAAVKPDELMLMRCDFLEALIRLAKARYGKRRNTGGTLGEASSREMEIRTSDALHMLMTKNVAPHLCPEATLNCDEFRKNRLYTKEMESLCADHLPILRALHRCYSGTLGRLHVSQILELLQHADVLEMQRGSGIKLNKRDVYCCFNWSRMMVCDELRGRRKFASLGFVDFIEFLGRVADLVCAPTPEDLEAYGCKGGTLAEYVAMVSGEHGRAQLPQRPSGILQALKTRALQEKMQPLLDFMLSGLCLHYGFKEDHTEQLIALLNHTKT
;
A
#
# COMPACT_ATOMS: atom_id res chain seq x y z
N VAL A 1 32.90 2.80 23.35
CA VAL A 1 32.75 3.64 24.54
C VAL A 1 31.43 4.38 24.40
N HIS A 2 30.38 3.91 25.07
CA HIS A 2 29.07 4.56 25.05
C HIS A 2 28.90 5.29 26.38
N LEU A 3 28.75 6.61 26.35
CA LEU A 3 28.44 7.42 27.52
C LEU A 3 26.93 7.63 27.55
N TYR A 4 26.28 7.21 28.64
CA TYR A 4 24.89 7.57 28.91
C TYR A 4 24.85 8.85 29.74
N HIS A 5 24.04 9.81 29.33
CA HIS A 5 23.79 11.03 30.07
C HIS A 5 22.39 10.98 30.68
N ALA A 6 22.34 10.76 31.99
CA ALA A 6 21.14 10.94 32.79
C ALA A 6 21.49 11.84 33.99
N GLY A 7 20.94 13.05 34.02
CA GLY A 7 20.86 13.90 35.22
C GLY A 7 22.12 14.03 36.08
N LYS A 8 23.04 14.92 35.68
CA LYS A 8 24.06 15.59 36.53
C LYS A 8 25.00 14.76 37.44
N LYS A 9 25.08 13.43 37.32
CA LYS A 9 26.16 12.64 37.94
C LYS A 9 26.73 11.60 36.98
N THR A 10 28.03 11.68 36.75
CA THR A 10 28.85 10.60 36.20
C THR A 10 29.06 9.56 37.29
N THR A 11 28.59 8.34 37.06
CA THR A 11 28.93 7.17 37.89
C THR A 11 29.85 6.25 37.11
N ASP A 12 30.89 5.74 37.77
CA ASP A 12 31.81 4.75 37.20
C ASP A 12 31.08 3.42 36.89
N GLU A 13 31.62 2.70 35.90
CA GLU A 13 31.07 1.48 35.36
C GLU A 13 30.81 0.43 36.45
N ILE A 14 29.55 0.00 36.58
CA ILE A 14 29.21 -1.20 37.32
C ILE A 14 29.55 -2.38 36.40
N TYR A 15 30.52 -3.19 36.80
CA TYR A 15 30.86 -4.42 36.12
C TYR A 15 29.68 -5.40 36.27
N MET A 16 28.86 -5.53 35.23
CA MET A 16 27.87 -6.60 35.16
C MET A 16 28.57 -7.85 34.63
N GLU A 17 28.60 -8.92 35.42
CA GLU A 17 28.94 -10.24 34.91
C GLU A 17 27.92 -10.57 33.81
N THR A 18 28.39 -10.55 32.56
CA THR A 18 27.56 -10.94 31.42
C THR A 18 27.32 -12.44 31.51
N GLU A 19 26.18 -12.84 32.05
CA GLU A 19 25.55 -14.09 31.61
C GLU A 19 25.54 -14.05 30.08
N GLY A 20 26.04 -15.12 29.45
CA GLY A 20 26.22 -15.17 28.01
C GLY A 20 24.95 -14.75 27.26
N PRO A 21 25.07 -14.27 26.01
CA PRO A 21 23.91 -13.83 25.24
C PRO A 21 22.84 -14.93 25.27
N PRO A 22 21.56 -14.60 25.50
CA PRO A 22 20.50 -15.59 25.49
C PRO A 22 20.58 -16.37 24.18
N GLY A 23 20.38 -17.69 24.28
CA GLY A 23 20.37 -18.57 23.10
C GLY A 23 19.39 -18.03 22.06
N ALA A 24 19.71 -18.22 20.78
CA ALA A 24 18.87 -17.75 19.68
C ALA A 24 17.41 -18.25 19.88
N PRO A 25 16.40 -17.40 19.63
CA PRO A 25 15.00 -17.79 19.78
C PRO A 25 14.70 -19.00 18.88
N MET A 26 14.33 -20.13 19.48
CA MET A 26 13.86 -21.30 18.75
C MET A 26 12.37 -21.15 18.42
N ASN A 27 12.03 -21.34 17.15
CA ASN A 27 10.62 -21.51 16.76
C ASN A 27 10.12 -22.90 17.22
N LEU A 28 8.80 -23.09 17.24
CA LEU A 28 8.17 -24.33 17.71
C LEU A 28 8.66 -25.58 16.95
N ILE A 29 8.99 -25.41 15.66
CA ILE A 29 9.50 -26.47 14.79
C ILE A 29 10.90 -26.90 15.23
N ASN A 30 11.81 -25.96 15.48
CA ASN A 30 13.16 -26.24 15.96
C ASN A 30 13.14 -26.83 17.38
N LEU A 31 12.21 -26.38 18.22
CA LEU A 31 12.00 -26.94 19.55
C LEU A 31 11.54 -28.41 19.45
N GLN A 32 10.55 -28.72 18.60
CA GLN A 32 10.09 -30.08 18.37
C GLN A 32 11.19 -30.98 17.80
N GLN A 33 12.00 -30.45 16.88
CA GLN A 33 13.14 -31.17 16.31
C GLN A 33 14.26 -31.41 17.32
N SER A 34 14.42 -30.55 18.33
CA SER A 34 15.43 -30.74 19.39
C SER A 34 15.13 -31.94 20.31
N PHE A 35 13.88 -32.39 20.35
CA PHE A 35 13.46 -33.58 21.10
C PHE A 35 13.49 -34.88 20.28
N LEU A 36 13.68 -34.79 18.96
CA LEU A 36 13.80 -35.98 18.13
C LEU A 36 15.23 -36.53 18.21
N PRO A 37 15.40 -37.86 18.36
CA PRO A 37 16.72 -38.48 18.31
C PRO A 37 17.37 -38.15 16.97
N HIS A 38 18.66 -37.78 17.01
CA HIS A 38 19.40 -37.40 15.81
C HIS A 38 19.29 -38.53 14.76
N PRO A 39 19.03 -38.23 13.47
CA PRO A 39 18.75 -39.25 12.45
C PRO A 39 19.83 -40.34 12.35
N ILE A 40 21.10 -40.00 12.63
CA ILE A 40 22.21 -40.94 12.68
C ILE A 40 22.04 -41.99 13.79
N VAL A 41 21.51 -41.62 14.95
CA VAL A 41 21.28 -42.56 16.07
C VAL A 41 20.22 -43.58 15.66
N VAL A 42 19.09 -43.10 15.13
CA VAL A 42 17.99 -43.95 14.64
C VAL A 42 18.45 -44.87 13.50
N LEU A 43 19.23 -44.35 12.56
CA LEU A 43 19.78 -45.13 11.45
C LEU A 43 20.79 -46.17 11.93
N SER A 44 21.67 -45.82 12.88
CA SER A 44 22.66 -46.76 13.43
C SER A 44 22.01 -47.94 14.16
N GLU A 45 20.94 -47.69 14.93
CA GLU A 45 20.17 -48.73 15.61
C GLU A 45 19.41 -49.62 14.61
N SER A 46 18.81 -49.04 13.57
CA SER A 46 18.05 -49.80 12.57
C SER A 46 18.92 -50.65 11.63
N MET A 47 20.16 -50.24 11.39
CA MET A 47 21.07 -50.90 10.44
C MET A 47 22.12 -51.80 11.11
N GLY A 48 22.09 -51.92 12.44
CA GLY A 48 23.05 -52.77 13.19
C GLY A 48 24.51 -52.34 13.02
N LEU A 49 24.75 -51.07 12.69
CA LEU A 49 26.10 -50.56 12.49
C LEU A 49 26.73 -50.26 13.87
N PRO A 50 28.00 -50.60 14.10
CA PRO A 50 28.68 -50.27 15.34
C PRO A 50 28.66 -48.76 15.56
N ALA A 51 28.31 -48.33 16.78
CA ALA A 51 28.20 -46.93 17.17
C ALA A 51 29.48 -46.19 16.77
N LEU A 52 29.40 -45.40 15.70
CA LEU A 52 30.51 -44.58 15.24
C LEU A 52 30.77 -43.53 16.32
N SER A 53 31.90 -43.67 17.01
CA SER A 53 32.37 -42.68 17.98
C SER A 53 32.49 -41.32 17.29
N ALA A 54 31.71 -40.36 17.76
CA ALA A 54 31.79 -38.92 17.52
C ALA A 54 32.64 -38.50 16.30
N TYR A 55 32.07 -38.61 15.10
CA TYR A 55 32.52 -37.72 14.03
C TYR A 55 32.04 -36.32 14.43
N GLU A 56 33.00 -35.48 14.85
CA GLU A 56 32.79 -34.04 14.92
C GLU A 56 32.24 -33.59 13.57
N THR A 57 31.00 -33.10 13.58
CA THR A 57 30.33 -32.55 12.42
C THR A 57 31.25 -31.50 11.79
N TYR A 58 31.88 -31.85 10.67
CA TYR A 58 32.66 -30.90 9.88
C TYR A 58 31.71 -29.80 9.41
N ARG A 59 31.74 -28.66 10.09
CA ARG A 59 31.08 -27.44 9.67
C ARG A 59 32.15 -26.55 9.05
N PRO A 60 32.24 -26.44 7.72
CA PRO A 60 33.09 -25.42 7.12
C PRO A 60 32.38 -24.07 7.29
N PHE A 61 32.47 -23.49 8.48
CA PHE A 61 32.33 -22.05 8.61
C PHE A 61 33.73 -21.47 8.45
N PRO A 62 33.98 -20.62 7.45
CA PRO A 62 35.20 -19.82 7.48
C PRO A 62 35.20 -19.02 8.78
N ASP A 63 36.28 -19.09 9.55
CA ASP A 63 36.46 -18.25 10.73
C ASP A 63 36.18 -16.81 10.33
N ALA A 64 35.31 -16.13 11.08
CA ALA A 64 35.10 -14.71 10.87
C ALA A 64 36.48 -14.02 10.98
N PRO A 65 36.85 -13.15 10.03
CA PRO A 65 38.15 -12.50 10.07
C PRO A 65 38.32 -11.80 11.43
N PRO A 66 39.51 -11.89 12.05
CA PRO A 66 39.74 -11.29 13.36
C PRO A 66 39.39 -9.81 13.28
N ARG A 67 38.58 -9.34 14.23
CA ARG A 67 38.23 -7.92 14.30
C ARG A 67 39.54 -7.12 14.42
N PRO A 68 39.80 -6.14 13.53
CA PRO A 68 41.00 -5.34 13.63
C PRO A 68 40.98 -4.59 14.96
N ALA A 69 42.12 -4.58 15.67
CA ALA A 69 42.24 -3.95 16.99
C ALA A 69 41.91 -2.44 16.99
N LYS A 70 41.97 -1.81 15.80
CA LYS A 70 41.54 -0.43 15.54
C LYS A 70 40.94 -0.37 14.14
N HIS A 71 39.76 0.22 14.01
CA HIS A 71 39.29 0.75 12.73
C HIS A 71 40.01 2.09 12.54
N THR A 72 40.65 2.27 11.39
CA THR A 72 41.09 3.59 10.92
C THR A 72 40.47 3.79 9.55
N LEU A 73 39.31 4.45 9.51
CA LEU A 73 38.95 5.15 8.28
C LEU A 73 40.03 6.21 8.05
N PRO A 74 40.64 6.29 6.86
CA PRO A 74 41.58 7.35 6.54
C PRO A 74 40.80 8.67 6.47
N VAL A 75 40.72 9.38 7.59
CA VAL A 75 40.20 10.74 7.62
C VAL A 75 41.37 11.66 7.26
N GLN A 76 41.29 12.34 6.11
CA GLN A 76 42.25 13.39 5.80
C GLN A 76 42.15 14.47 6.89
N GLU A 77 43.29 14.81 7.50
CA GLU A 77 43.35 15.89 8.48
C GLU A 77 42.92 17.20 7.80
N HIS A 78 41.85 17.79 8.33
CA HIS A 78 41.38 19.10 7.92
C HIS A 78 42.37 20.15 8.43
N LEU A 79 43.15 20.75 7.53
CA LEU A 79 44.13 21.79 7.83
C LEU A 79 43.45 23.11 8.22
N CYS A 80 42.94 23.21 9.45
CA CYS A 80 42.65 24.51 10.07
C CYS A 80 43.41 24.64 11.38
N GLY A 81 44.39 25.53 11.41
CA GLY A 81 45.22 25.80 12.59
C GLY A 81 44.50 26.64 13.66
N GLY A 82 43.41 26.18 14.27
CA GLY A 82 42.76 26.94 15.35
C GLY A 82 41.48 26.32 15.95
N ALA A 83 41.30 26.55 17.25
CA ALA A 83 40.55 25.73 18.21
C ALA A 83 39.00 25.68 18.12
N LYS A 84 38.36 26.05 17.01
CA LYS A 84 36.88 25.93 16.87
C LYS A 84 36.43 25.67 15.42
N CYS A 85 36.80 24.54 14.86
CA CYS A 85 36.26 24.10 13.58
C CYS A 85 35.20 23.00 13.79
N GLY A 86 33.97 23.26 13.34
CA GLY A 86 32.86 22.30 13.35
C GLY A 86 32.79 21.40 12.12
N HIS A 87 33.87 21.31 11.33
CA HIS A 87 33.96 20.43 10.17
C HIS A 87 34.75 19.16 10.50
N HIS A 88 34.02 18.06 10.65
CA HIS A 88 34.58 16.71 10.60
C HIS A 88 34.67 16.33 9.11
N GLY A 89 35.88 16.01 8.64
CA GLY A 89 36.19 15.81 7.22
C GLY A 89 35.17 14.96 6.45
N LEU A 90 34.91 15.36 5.20
CA LEU A 90 34.15 14.70 4.13
C LEU A 90 33.18 13.57 4.54
N LEU A 91 32.23 13.86 5.42
CA LEU A 91 31.01 13.06 5.63
C LEU A 91 29.78 13.67 4.92
N ASN A 92 29.99 14.67 4.07
CA ASN A 92 28.92 15.41 3.38
C ASN A 92 28.48 14.81 2.03
N GLU A 93 28.89 13.59 1.68
CA GLU A 93 28.17 12.87 0.62
C GLU A 93 26.85 12.34 1.19
N PRO A 94 25.69 12.77 0.67
CA PRO A 94 24.40 12.36 1.20
C PRO A 94 24.16 10.88 0.89
N GLN A 95 24.52 10.02 1.85
CA GLN A 95 24.01 8.64 1.91
C GLN A 95 22.52 8.73 2.32
N PRO A 96 21.57 8.28 1.49
CA PRO A 96 20.14 8.61 1.63
C PRO A 96 19.40 7.87 2.76
N ARG A 97 20.09 7.39 3.81
CA ARG A 97 19.48 6.53 4.84
C ARG A 97 19.56 7.01 6.28
N PHE A 98 20.26 8.09 6.60
CA PHE A 98 20.29 8.59 7.98
C PHE A 98 20.35 10.13 8.00
N GLN A 99 19.23 10.78 8.34
CA GLN A 99 19.23 12.17 8.78
C GLN A 99 19.05 12.20 10.29
N ILE A 100 20.10 12.63 11.01
CA ILE A 100 20.00 12.95 12.43
C ILE A 100 19.62 14.43 12.52
N ARG A 101 18.39 14.71 12.98
CA ARG A 101 17.89 16.06 13.20
C ARG A 101 18.07 16.39 14.68
N PHE A 102 18.89 17.41 14.99
CA PHE A 102 18.97 17.95 16.35
C PHE A 102 17.98 19.10 16.47
N THR A 103 17.00 18.97 17.37
CA THR A 103 16.13 20.05 17.80
C THR A 103 16.68 20.61 19.10
N LEU A 104 17.09 21.88 19.09
CA LEU A 104 17.37 22.63 20.31
C LEU A 104 16.04 22.98 20.98
N THR A 105 15.77 22.38 22.14
CA THR A 105 14.70 22.82 23.05
C THR A 105 15.27 23.87 23.99
N GLU A 106 14.82 25.11 23.87
CA GLU A 106 15.04 26.14 24.88
C GLU A 106 14.06 25.90 26.04
N GLU A 107 14.57 25.49 27.20
CA GLU A 107 13.80 25.44 28.44
C GLU A 107 13.67 26.87 29.00
N VAL A 108 12.44 27.39 29.00
CA VAL A 108 12.07 28.56 29.79
C VAL A 108 12.09 28.15 31.26
N THR A 109 13.08 28.64 31.99
CA THR A 109 13.15 28.49 33.45
C THR A 109 12.35 29.61 34.09
N GLU A 110 11.15 29.30 34.58
CA GLU A 110 10.46 30.14 35.55
C GLU A 110 11.26 30.15 36.86
N VAL A 111 11.71 31.34 37.25
CA VAL A 111 12.41 31.55 38.53
C VAL A 111 11.34 31.87 39.58
N GLU A 112 10.99 30.87 40.41
CA GLU A 112 10.27 31.11 41.65
C GLU A 112 11.17 31.83 42.65
N MET A 113 10.74 33.02 43.09
CA MET A 113 11.40 33.76 44.18
C MET A 113 10.95 33.20 45.55
N PRO A 114 11.88 33.03 46.51
CA PRO A 114 11.53 32.54 47.84
C PRO A 114 10.88 33.62 48.72
N GLU A 115 9.88 33.19 49.48
CA GLU A 115 9.18 33.96 50.52
C GLU A 115 10.11 34.29 51.70
N ILE A 116 10.08 35.54 52.13
CA ILE A 116 10.68 36.01 53.40
C ILE A 116 9.54 36.14 54.42
N PRO A 117 9.61 35.49 55.59
CA PRO A 117 8.68 35.76 56.68
C PRO A 117 9.26 36.82 57.62
N GLU A 118 8.49 37.84 58.00
CA GLU A 118 8.48 38.33 59.38
C GLU A 118 7.34 39.33 59.70
N GLU A 119 6.65 38.96 60.77
CA GLU A 119 6.14 39.75 61.90
C GLU A 119 5.15 40.93 61.79
N LYS A 120 4.25 40.87 62.77
CA LYS A 120 3.07 41.69 63.05
C LYS A 120 3.48 42.99 63.75
N THR A 121 2.81 44.11 63.45
CA THR A 121 2.26 45.03 64.47
C THR A 121 1.26 46.04 63.89
N GLY A 122 0.10 46.17 64.57
CA GLY A 122 -0.40 47.48 65.01
C GLY A 122 -1.15 48.44 64.07
N LYS A 123 -2.48 48.28 64.01
CA LYS A 123 -3.53 49.31 64.25
C LYS A 123 -3.61 50.62 63.44
N LYS A 124 -4.84 50.80 62.90
CA LYS A 124 -5.69 52.01 62.71
C LYS A 124 -5.58 52.77 61.38
N GLY A 125 -6.74 52.98 60.73
CA GLY A 125 -6.99 54.19 59.94
C GLY A 125 -7.77 54.06 58.62
N ARG A 126 -9.09 53.85 58.72
CA ARG A 126 -10.18 54.42 57.88
C ARG A 126 -9.77 55.20 56.60
N LYS A 127 -10.19 54.73 55.42
CA LYS A 127 -10.82 55.53 54.32
C LYS A 127 -11.28 54.62 53.17
N LYS A 128 -12.61 54.56 52.96
CA LYS A 128 -13.25 53.98 51.77
C LYS A 128 -12.83 54.81 50.55
N LYS A 129 -12.10 54.22 49.60
CA LYS A 129 -11.96 54.70 48.22
C LYS A 129 -12.77 53.76 47.33
N ILE A 130 -13.86 54.28 46.76
CA ILE A 130 -14.61 53.63 45.69
C ILE A 130 -13.69 53.65 44.47
N LYS A 131 -13.11 52.49 44.12
CA LYS A 131 -12.41 52.29 42.85
C LYS A 131 -13.47 52.03 41.78
N LYS A 132 -13.62 52.97 40.87
CA LYS A 132 -14.32 52.79 39.60
C LYS A 132 -13.53 51.72 38.83
N LYS A 133 -14.11 50.53 38.68
CA LYS A 133 -13.51 49.43 37.91
C LYS A 133 -13.84 49.70 36.45
N GLU A 134 -12.93 50.38 35.76
CA GLU A 134 -12.90 50.37 34.30
C GLU A 134 -12.57 48.93 33.91
N VAL A 135 -13.55 48.27 33.31
CA VAL A 135 -13.37 46.99 32.64
C VAL A 135 -12.76 47.35 31.29
N GLU A 136 -11.43 47.38 31.22
CA GLU A 136 -10.74 47.19 29.96
C GLU A 136 -11.07 45.76 29.52
N GLU A 137 -12.05 45.66 28.64
CA GLU A 137 -12.32 44.46 27.87
C GLU A 137 -11.13 44.30 26.91
N GLU A 138 -10.13 43.52 27.34
CA GLU A 138 -9.06 43.05 26.47
C GLU A 138 -9.71 42.27 25.32
N VAL A 139 -9.89 42.95 24.19
CA VAL A 139 -10.30 42.32 22.94
C VAL A 139 -9.14 41.40 22.56
N GLU A 140 -9.27 40.11 22.87
CA GLU A 140 -8.32 39.09 22.42
C GLU A 140 -8.16 39.22 20.89
N PRO A 141 -6.93 39.35 20.38
CA PRO A 141 -6.71 39.49 18.95
C PRO A 141 -7.29 38.26 18.24
N CYS A 142 -8.27 38.53 17.37
CA CYS A 142 -8.94 37.54 16.55
C CYS A 142 -7.87 36.72 15.81
N LYS A 143 -7.64 35.47 16.22
CA LYS A 143 -6.66 34.59 15.61
C LYS A 143 -7.09 34.38 14.16
N GLU A 144 -6.34 34.94 13.22
CA GLU A 144 -6.57 34.72 11.79
C GLU A 144 -6.56 33.20 11.53
N GLU A 145 -7.70 32.64 11.14
CA GLU A 145 -7.79 31.24 10.75
C GLU A 145 -6.85 31.02 9.56
N LYS A 146 -5.75 30.30 9.78
CA LYS A 146 -4.82 29.93 8.71
C LYS A 146 -5.59 29.23 7.60
N LYS A 147 -5.42 29.72 6.37
CA LYS A 147 -5.99 29.10 5.18
C LYS A 147 -5.54 27.64 5.11
N TRP A 148 -6.50 26.74 4.92
CA TRP A 148 -6.22 25.31 4.82
C TRP A 148 -5.39 25.01 3.57
N GLU A 149 -4.30 24.28 3.74
CA GLU A 149 -3.37 23.87 2.68
C GLU A 149 -3.07 22.37 2.81
N LEU A 150 -3.25 21.63 1.71
CA LEU A 150 -3.16 20.18 1.68
C LEU A 150 -1.77 19.65 2.04
N GLU A 151 -0.72 20.37 1.65
CA GLU A 151 0.68 20.06 1.94
C GLU A 151 0.99 20.13 3.45
N THR A 152 0.19 20.87 4.20
CA THR A 152 0.29 21.00 5.67
C THR A 152 -0.75 20.17 6.42
N SER A 153 -1.57 19.41 5.69
CA SER A 153 -2.61 18.55 6.24
C SER A 153 -2.04 17.57 7.25
N HIS A 154 -2.54 17.57 8.47
CA HIS A 154 -2.07 16.66 9.52
C HIS A 154 -2.56 15.22 9.32
N VAL A 155 -3.53 15.01 8.42
CA VAL A 155 -4.04 13.69 8.03
C VAL A 155 -3.38 13.22 6.74
N PHE A 156 -3.37 14.05 5.69
CA PHE A 156 -3.02 13.63 4.34
C PHE A 156 -1.56 13.86 3.96
N ALA A 157 -0.85 14.83 4.56
CA ALA A 157 0.52 15.18 4.19
C ALA A 157 1.51 14.02 4.39
N GLN A 158 1.21 13.09 5.30
CA GLN A 158 1.99 11.86 5.52
C GLN A 158 2.17 11.05 4.21
N ARG A 159 1.23 11.13 3.26
CA ARG A 159 1.34 10.46 1.97
C ARG A 159 2.55 10.91 1.15
N MET A 160 2.99 12.16 1.27
CA MET A 160 4.20 12.63 0.58
C MET A 160 5.48 11.92 1.07
N GLN A 161 5.48 11.45 2.31
CA GLN A 161 6.59 10.66 2.85
C GLN A 161 6.47 9.20 2.43
N GLU A 162 5.24 8.69 2.41
CA GLU A 162 4.99 7.28 2.10
C GLU A 162 5.08 6.95 0.61
N ALA A 163 4.64 7.82 -0.31
CA ALA A 163 4.55 7.57 -1.74
C ALA A 163 5.91 7.64 -2.46
N ASP A 164 6.14 6.77 -3.47
CA ASP A 164 7.41 6.76 -4.23
C ASP A 164 7.61 8.06 -5.01
N GLY A 165 6.50 8.69 -5.40
CA GLY A 165 6.48 9.99 -6.06
C GLY A 165 6.84 11.16 -5.16
N HIS A 166 6.92 10.97 -3.84
CA HIS A 166 7.03 12.03 -2.83
C HIS A 166 6.00 13.14 -2.99
N ALA A 167 4.77 12.75 -3.32
CA ALA A 167 3.67 13.65 -3.66
C ALA A 167 2.34 13.07 -3.18
N LEU A 168 1.34 13.94 -3.07
CA LEU A 168 -0.03 13.58 -2.71
C LEU A 168 -0.78 12.85 -3.84
N PHE A 169 -0.29 12.98 -5.08
CA PHE A 169 -0.88 12.41 -6.28
C PHE A 169 0.15 11.59 -7.06
N ASP A 170 -0.32 10.71 -7.93
CA ASP A 170 0.55 10.05 -8.89
C ASP A 170 1.02 11.09 -9.92
N THR A 171 2.31 11.44 -9.89
CA THR A 171 2.90 12.44 -10.78
C THR A 171 3.40 11.82 -12.08
N ARG A 172 3.58 12.64 -13.13
CA ARG A 172 4.24 12.16 -14.35
C ARG A 172 5.63 11.58 -14.07
N ARG A 173 6.35 12.14 -13.10
CA ARG A 173 7.68 11.66 -12.67
C ARG A 173 7.63 10.21 -12.20
N VAL A 174 6.71 9.87 -11.28
CA VAL A 174 6.61 8.49 -10.76
C VAL A 174 6.17 7.52 -11.86
N ARG A 175 5.28 7.94 -12.77
CA ARG A 175 4.85 7.15 -13.94
C ARG A 175 6.01 6.82 -14.87
N THR A 176 6.78 7.82 -15.28
CA THR A 176 7.95 7.62 -16.15
C THR A 176 8.99 6.72 -15.46
N LEU A 177 9.32 6.98 -14.19
CA LEU A 177 10.26 6.12 -13.44
C LEU A 177 9.78 4.67 -13.34
N SER A 178 8.48 4.48 -13.14
CA SER A 178 7.84 3.16 -13.09
C SER A 178 7.98 2.44 -14.43
N PHE A 179 7.67 3.14 -15.52
CA PHE A 179 7.81 2.61 -16.88
C PHE A 179 9.26 2.25 -17.21
N GLU A 180 10.24 3.12 -16.94
CA GLU A 180 11.65 2.84 -17.21
C GLU A 180 12.11 1.55 -16.52
N ARG A 181 11.70 1.35 -15.26
CA ARG A 181 12.08 0.15 -14.51
C ARG A 181 11.46 -1.11 -15.08
N ASP A 182 10.20 -1.05 -15.49
CA ASP A 182 9.54 -2.18 -16.13
C ASP A 182 10.16 -2.48 -17.49
N TRP A 183 10.45 -1.44 -18.28
CA TRP A 183 11.05 -1.56 -19.60
C TRP A 183 12.46 -2.17 -19.55
N VAL A 184 13.28 -1.73 -18.60
CA VAL A 184 14.62 -2.31 -18.37
C VAL A 184 14.51 -3.81 -18.06
N ARG A 185 13.53 -4.24 -17.26
CA ARG A 185 13.30 -5.65 -16.94
C ARG A 185 12.81 -6.48 -18.13
N CYS A 186 11.92 -5.90 -18.94
CA CYS A 186 11.50 -6.58 -20.17
C CYS A 186 12.73 -6.75 -21.09
N SER A 187 13.46 -5.65 -21.30
CA SER A 187 14.61 -5.58 -22.22
C SER A 187 15.82 -6.40 -21.78
N SER A 188 15.93 -6.75 -20.50
CA SER A 188 16.99 -7.65 -20.03
C SER A 188 16.77 -9.11 -20.43
N LYS A 189 15.53 -9.51 -20.79
CA LYS A 189 15.24 -10.87 -21.27
C LYS A 189 15.64 -11.02 -22.74
N ARG A 190 16.39 -12.07 -23.08
CA ARG A 190 16.82 -12.32 -24.46
C ARG A 190 15.63 -12.66 -25.35
N SER A 191 14.71 -13.49 -24.87
CA SER A 191 13.50 -13.87 -25.60
C SER A 191 12.63 -12.66 -25.91
N PHE A 192 12.47 -11.72 -24.97
CA PHE A 192 11.75 -10.48 -25.24
C PHE A 192 12.43 -9.66 -26.35
N THR A 193 13.75 -9.53 -26.28
CA THR A 193 14.52 -8.82 -27.29
C THR A 193 14.36 -9.49 -28.67
N GLN A 194 14.42 -10.82 -28.75
CA GLN A 194 14.19 -11.57 -30.00
C GLN A 194 12.80 -11.32 -30.60
N VAL A 195 11.77 -11.13 -29.77
CA VAL A 195 10.44 -10.75 -30.26
C VAL A 195 10.48 -9.40 -30.99
N MET A 196 11.34 -8.46 -30.60
CA MET A 196 11.45 -7.15 -31.26
C MET A 196 12.35 -7.16 -32.50
N LEU A 197 13.39 -8.00 -32.55
CA LEU A 197 14.46 -7.97 -33.57
C LEU A 197 14.14 -8.61 -34.93
N HIS A 198 12.90 -9.06 -35.17
CA HIS A 198 12.62 -9.89 -36.35
C HIS A 198 12.73 -9.19 -37.73
N HIS A 199 12.90 -7.85 -37.78
CA HIS A 199 12.95 -7.06 -39.03
C HIS A 199 14.02 -5.97 -39.02
N GLY A 200 14.81 -5.90 -40.10
CA GLY A 200 15.98 -5.04 -40.27
C GLY A 200 15.71 -3.53 -40.20
N SER A 201 15.69 -3.00 -38.98
CA SER A 201 16.26 -1.74 -38.48
C SER A 201 16.02 -1.76 -36.97
N GLU A 202 16.76 -2.65 -36.31
CA GLU A 202 16.45 -3.19 -34.98
C GLU A 202 16.32 -2.11 -33.89
N ALA A 203 17.17 -1.09 -33.92
CA ALA A 203 17.15 -0.02 -32.92
C ALA A 203 15.96 0.96 -33.09
N GLU A 204 15.58 1.26 -34.34
CA GLU A 204 14.50 2.20 -34.61
C GLU A 204 13.15 1.61 -34.21
N GLU A 205 12.90 0.34 -34.51
CA GLU A 205 11.65 -0.33 -34.16
C GLU A 205 11.51 -0.50 -32.65
N VAL A 206 12.58 -0.87 -31.94
CA VAL A 206 12.57 -0.93 -30.46
C VAL A 206 12.23 0.44 -29.86
N GLY A 207 12.78 1.53 -30.40
CA GLY A 207 12.43 2.89 -29.97
C GLY A 207 10.97 3.26 -30.20
N LYS A 208 10.37 2.79 -31.31
CA LYS A 208 8.93 2.98 -31.59
C LYS A 208 8.05 2.15 -30.66
N VAL A 209 8.42 0.90 -30.38
CA VAL A 209 7.71 0.05 -29.40
C VAL A 209 7.76 0.69 -28.02
N TYR A 210 8.93 1.14 -27.58
CA TYR A 210 9.11 1.88 -26.32
C TYR A 210 8.18 3.10 -26.28
N THR A 211 8.18 3.92 -27.33
CA THR A 211 7.35 5.15 -27.38
C THR A 211 5.86 4.82 -27.34
N CYS A 212 5.44 3.80 -28.11
CA CYS A 212 4.05 3.36 -28.15
C CYS A 212 3.60 2.78 -26.80
N LEU A 213 4.41 1.94 -26.17
CA LEU A 213 4.09 1.38 -24.86
C LEU A 213 4.06 2.48 -23.79
N HIS A 214 5.00 3.44 -23.81
CA HIS A 214 5.01 4.58 -22.90
C HIS A 214 3.72 5.41 -23.03
N GLN A 215 3.24 5.64 -24.26
CA GLN A 215 1.99 6.38 -24.50
C GLN A 215 0.77 5.68 -23.89
N HIS A 216 0.75 4.35 -23.89
CA HIS A 216 -0.34 3.54 -23.36
C HIS A 216 -0.09 2.98 -21.96
N TYR A 217 0.99 3.41 -21.29
CA TYR A 217 1.45 2.80 -20.04
C TYR A 217 0.44 2.91 -18.90
N ASP A 218 -0.21 4.07 -18.76
CA ASP A 218 -1.21 4.27 -17.72
C ASP A 218 -2.40 3.30 -17.89
N LEU A 219 -2.90 3.15 -19.12
CA LEU A 219 -3.99 2.21 -19.43
C LEU A 219 -3.58 0.77 -19.16
N ALA A 220 -2.37 0.37 -19.58
CA ALA A 220 -1.84 -0.97 -19.32
C ALA A 220 -1.70 -1.25 -17.81
N CYS A 221 -1.22 -0.27 -17.04
CA CYS A 221 -1.12 -0.36 -15.59
C CYS A 221 -2.49 -0.48 -14.91
N GLN A 222 -3.49 0.27 -15.38
CA GLN A 222 -4.84 0.21 -14.83
C GLN A 222 -5.49 -1.15 -15.11
N ALA A 223 -5.35 -1.67 -16.33
CA ALA A 223 -5.77 -3.03 -16.68
C ALA A 223 -5.11 -4.08 -15.77
N TYR A 224 -3.77 -4.04 -15.68
CA TYR A 224 -3.01 -4.96 -14.82
C TYR A 224 -3.50 -4.94 -13.38
N ARG A 225 -3.61 -3.75 -12.78
CA ARG A 225 -4.05 -3.55 -11.40
C ARG A 225 -5.46 -4.07 -11.14
N TYR A 226 -6.37 -3.86 -12.09
CA TYR A 226 -7.74 -4.33 -11.99
C TYR A 226 -7.82 -5.86 -12.03
N TYR A 227 -7.29 -6.49 -13.09
CA TYR A 227 -7.40 -7.95 -13.27
C TYR A 227 -6.59 -8.74 -12.23
N SER A 228 -5.43 -8.22 -11.79
CA SER A 228 -4.61 -8.87 -10.76
C SER A 228 -5.29 -8.99 -9.39
N ILE A 229 -6.29 -8.16 -9.09
CA ILE A 229 -7.00 -8.18 -7.79
C ILE A 229 -8.39 -8.78 -7.91
N VAL A 230 -9.16 -8.44 -8.96
CA VAL A 230 -10.56 -8.86 -9.06
C VAL A 230 -10.73 -10.39 -9.16
N GLY A 231 -9.70 -11.12 -9.62
CA GLY A 231 -9.72 -12.59 -9.59
C GLY A 231 -9.53 -13.24 -8.21
N GLY A 232 -9.48 -12.47 -7.12
CA GLY A 232 -9.49 -13.00 -5.75
C GLY A 232 -8.14 -13.50 -5.22
N GLY A 233 -7.03 -13.09 -5.84
CA GLY A 233 -5.68 -13.36 -5.33
C GLY A 233 -5.17 -12.24 -4.41
N ASP A 234 -4.54 -12.61 -3.29
CA ASP A 234 -3.97 -11.66 -2.33
C ASP A 234 -2.63 -11.05 -2.79
N ASP A 235 -1.99 -11.65 -3.79
CA ASP A 235 -0.58 -11.37 -4.10
C ASP A 235 -0.37 -10.11 -4.93
N ALA A 236 -1.40 -9.52 -5.52
CA ALA A 236 -1.26 -8.43 -6.51
C ALA A 236 -0.32 -8.83 -7.67
N ALA A 237 -0.38 -10.09 -8.09
CA ALA A 237 0.20 -10.57 -9.35
C ALA A 237 -0.91 -11.24 -10.17
N MET A 238 -0.77 -11.20 -11.49
CA MET A 238 -1.81 -11.70 -12.39
C MET A 238 -1.61 -13.19 -12.69
N ARG A 239 -2.49 -14.03 -12.15
CA ARG A 239 -2.53 -15.48 -12.41
C ARG A 239 -3.15 -15.78 -13.77
N LEU A 240 -2.98 -17.01 -14.26
CA LEU A 240 -3.48 -17.42 -15.58
C LEU A 240 -4.98 -17.12 -15.75
N GLY A 241 -5.83 -17.49 -14.79
CA GLY A 241 -7.27 -17.22 -14.89
C GLY A 241 -7.62 -15.71 -14.97
N GLN A 242 -6.87 -14.85 -14.29
CA GLN A 242 -7.05 -13.40 -14.36
C GLN A 242 -6.60 -12.84 -15.71
N TYR A 243 -5.50 -13.38 -16.24
CA TYR A 243 -5.01 -13.06 -17.56
C TYR A 243 -6.00 -13.50 -18.65
N THR A 244 -6.56 -14.71 -18.55
CA THR A 244 -7.62 -15.20 -19.46
C THR A 244 -8.83 -14.27 -19.44
N ASN A 245 -9.30 -13.84 -18.26
CA ASN A 245 -10.39 -12.87 -18.17
C ASN A 245 -10.06 -11.56 -18.90
N PHE A 246 -8.83 -11.04 -18.75
CA PHE A 246 -8.39 -9.85 -19.49
C PHE A 246 -8.42 -10.06 -21.01
N ILE A 247 -7.92 -11.21 -21.48
CA ILE A 247 -7.89 -11.58 -22.90
C ILE A 247 -9.29 -11.65 -23.48
N ASP A 248 -10.21 -12.29 -22.77
CA ASP A 248 -11.60 -12.49 -23.18
C ASP A 248 -12.38 -11.16 -23.17
N ASP A 249 -12.31 -10.40 -22.07
CA ASP A 249 -12.99 -9.11 -21.92
C ASP A 249 -12.50 -8.11 -22.99
N CYS A 250 -11.20 -8.14 -23.35
CA CYS A 250 -10.65 -7.26 -24.39
C CYS A 250 -10.84 -7.79 -25.83
N GLY A 251 -11.47 -8.95 -26.01
CA GLY A 251 -11.71 -9.55 -27.33
C GLY A 251 -10.42 -9.82 -28.12
N ILE A 252 -9.32 -10.18 -27.43
CA ILE A 252 -8.00 -10.35 -28.05
C ILE A 252 -7.94 -11.64 -28.87
N VAL A 253 -8.66 -12.68 -28.46
CA VAL A 253 -8.74 -13.95 -29.19
C VAL A 253 -9.56 -13.81 -30.47
N ASP A 254 -9.13 -14.46 -31.54
CA ASP A 254 -9.95 -14.75 -32.72
C ASP A 254 -9.72 -16.17 -33.23
N LYS A 255 -10.46 -16.51 -34.29
CA LYS A 255 -10.38 -17.81 -34.94
C LYS A 255 -9.19 -17.95 -35.89
N VAL A 256 -8.48 -16.87 -36.20
CA VAL A 256 -7.61 -16.80 -37.39
C VAL A 256 -6.14 -16.55 -37.04
N HIS A 257 -5.87 -15.61 -36.14
CA HIS A 257 -4.55 -15.05 -35.87
C HIS A 257 -4.07 -15.34 -34.44
N CYS A 258 -4.94 -15.23 -33.44
CA CYS A 258 -4.56 -15.41 -32.04
C CYS A 258 -5.61 -16.25 -31.30
N LYS A 259 -5.31 -17.53 -31.09
CA LYS A 259 -6.15 -18.46 -30.34
C LYS A 259 -5.83 -18.37 -28.85
N LEU A 260 -6.74 -18.86 -28.01
CA LEU A 260 -6.52 -18.94 -26.57
C LEU A 260 -5.25 -19.73 -26.21
N SER A 261 -4.97 -20.82 -26.93
CA SER A 261 -3.73 -21.58 -26.76
C SER A 261 -2.47 -20.77 -27.03
N ASP A 262 -2.54 -19.79 -27.95
CA ASP A 262 -1.41 -18.90 -28.23
C ASP A 262 -1.22 -17.92 -27.06
N CYS A 263 -2.31 -17.44 -26.46
CA CYS A 263 -2.28 -16.59 -25.27
C CYS A 263 -1.69 -17.32 -24.05
N ASP A 264 -2.02 -18.60 -23.84
CA ASP A 264 -1.45 -19.41 -22.76
C ASP A 264 0.06 -19.61 -22.92
N VAL A 265 0.51 -19.87 -24.15
CA VAL A 265 1.95 -19.97 -24.47
C VAL A 265 2.65 -18.64 -24.19
N ILE A 266 2.03 -17.50 -24.54
CA ILE A 266 2.57 -16.17 -24.24
C ILE A 266 2.68 -15.97 -22.72
N PHE A 267 1.67 -16.33 -21.94
CA PHE A 267 1.69 -16.23 -20.48
C PHE A 267 2.88 -16.99 -19.87
N ILE A 268 3.12 -18.23 -20.33
CA ILE A 268 4.24 -19.06 -19.88
C ILE A 268 5.58 -18.43 -20.29
N GLN A 269 5.69 -17.96 -21.53
CA GLN A 269 6.91 -17.33 -22.04
C GLN A 269 7.30 -16.08 -21.25
N CYS A 270 6.34 -15.25 -20.87
CA CYS A 270 6.58 -14.03 -20.11
C CYS A 270 7.09 -14.32 -18.68
N ASN A 271 6.68 -15.45 -18.09
CA ASN A 271 7.13 -15.88 -16.76
C ASN A 271 8.51 -16.57 -16.77
N PHE A 272 9.04 -16.92 -17.94
CA PHE A 272 10.29 -17.67 -18.03
C PHE A 272 11.50 -16.79 -17.70
N ASP A 273 12.26 -17.17 -16.67
CA ASP A 273 13.53 -16.53 -16.31
C ASP A 273 14.71 -17.31 -16.92
N GLU A 274 15.35 -16.71 -17.92
CA GLU A 274 16.47 -17.31 -18.66
C GLU A 274 17.75 -17.41 -17.83
N GLU A 275 17.94 -16.51 -16.84
CA GLU A 275 19.16 -16.46 -16.03
C GLU A 275 19.17 -17.54 -14.95
N GLN A 276 18.00 -18.01 -14.51
CA GLN A 276 17.93 -18.98 -13.42
C GLN A 276 18.29 -20.41 -13.83
N GLN A 277 18.41 -20.72 -15.14
CA GLN A 277 18.68 -22.08 -15.67
C GLN A 277 18.14 -23.18 -14.74
N LEU A 278 16.90 -23.01 -14.25
CA LEU A 278 16.22 -24.07 -13.55
C LEU A 278 16.04 -25.11 -14.65
N ASP A 279 16.58 -26.32 -14.42
CA ASP A 279 16.54 -27.43 -15.36
C ASP A 279 15.25 -27.37 -16.16
N THR A 280 15.35 -27.43 -17.49
CA THR A 280 14.18 -27.38 -18.40
C THR A 280 13.06 -28.34 -17.97
N GLU A 281 13.42 -29.42 -17.25
CA GLU A 281 12.53 -30.36 -16.57
C GLU A 281 11.71 -29.76 -15.40
N ARG A 282 12.30 -28.88 -14.59
CA ARG A 282 11.58 -28.13 -13.53
C ARG A 282 10.59 -27.13 -14.11
N LEU A 283 10.93 -26.42 -15.18
CA LEU A 283 9.98 -25.51 -15.86
C LEU A 283 8.84 -26.25 -16.55
N ALA A 284 9.10 -27.45 -17.07
CA ALA A 284 8.05 -28.36 -17.55
C ALA A 284 7.20 -28.96 -16.40
N ALA A 285 7.74 -29.00 -15.17
CA ALA A 285 7.06 -29.49 -13.98
C ALA A 285 6.31 -28.40 -13.18
N VAL A 286 6.67 -27.12 -13.35
CA VAL A 286 5.91 -25.99 -12.78
C VAL A 286 4.57 -25.93 -13.49
N LYS A 287 3.51 -26.12 -12.72
CA LYS A 287 2.15 -26.05 -13.26
C LYS A 287 1.86 -24.60 -13.65
N PRO A 288 1.17 -24.34 -14.78
CA PRO A 288 0.78 -22.98 -15.17
C PRO A 288 0.04 -22.20 -14.07
N ASP A 289 -0.64 -22.89 -13.16
CA ASP A 289 -1.35 -22.30 -12.01
C ASP A 289 -0.42 -21.71 -10.93
N GLU A 290 0.86 -22.06 -10.94
CA GLU A 290 1.89 -21.52 -10.04
C GLU A 290 2.60 -20.28 -10.62
N LEU A 291 2.40 -20.02 -11.92
CA LEU A 291 2.98 -18.88 -12.62
C LEU A 291 2.12 -17.62 -12.41
N MET A 292 2.76 -16.46 -12.31
CA MET A 292 2.09 -15.19 -12.07
C MET A 292 2.83 -14.05 -12.78
N LEU A 293 2.13 -13.34 -13.66
CA LEU A 293 2.70 -12.17 -14.30
C LEU A 293 2.81 -11.03 -13.29
N MET A 294 4.02 -10.48 -13.16
CA MET A 294 4.22 -9.15 -12.59
C MET A 294 3.87 -8.09 -13.64
N ARG A 295 3.80 -6.81 -13.24
CA ARG A 295 3.47 -5.73 -14.17
C ARG A 295 4.39 -5.71 -15.40
N CYS A 296 5.71 -5.84 -15.23
CA CYS A 296 6.63 -5.89 -16.36
C CYS A 296 6.35 -7.07 -17.30
N ASP A 297 6.06 -8.26 -16.75
CA ASP A 297 5.76 -9.44 -17.55
C ASP A 297 4.43 -9.29 -18.30
N PHE A 298 3.46 -8.60 -17.70
CA PHE A 298 2.21 -8.24 -18.37
C PHE A 298 2.42 -7.24 -19.52
N LEU A 299 3.30 -6.25 -19.37
CA LEU A 299 3.64 -5.33 -20.47
C LEU A 299 4.33 -6.06 -21.62
N GLU A 300 5.22 -6.99 -21.29
CA GLU A 300 5.80 -7.90 -22.27
C GLU A 300 4.72 -8.74 -22.98
N ALA A 301 3.77 -9.29 -22.21
CA ALA A 301 2.66 -10.07 -22.75
C ALA A 301 1.83 -9.26 -23.76
N LEU A 302 1.54 -7.98 -23.50
CA LEU A 302 0.85 -7.09 -24.44
C LEU A 302 1.58 -6.98 -25.78
N ILE A 303 2.92 -6.87 -25.77
CA ILE A 303 3.72 -6.80 -27.01
C ILE A 303 3.65 -8.12 -27.78
N ARG A 304 3.76 -9.25 -27.08
CA ARG A 304 3.67 -10.58 -27.71
C ARG A 304 2.26 -10.84 -28.26
N LEU A 305 1.22 -10.48 -27.52
CA LEU A 305 -0.18 -10.57 -27.95
C LEU A 305 -0.43 -9.71 -29.19
N ALA A 306 0.12 -8.49 -29.22
CA ALA A 306 -0.01 -7.60 -30.36
C ALA A 306 0.56 -8.24 -31.62
N LYS A 307 1.75 -8.85 -31.54
CA LYS A 307 2.34 -9.57 -32.67
C LYS A 307 1.56 -10.83 -33.06
N ALA A 308 1.09 -11.61 -32.08
CA ALA A 308 0.27 -12.78 -32.36
C ALA A 308 -1.02 -12.38 -33.10
N ARG A 309 -1.68 -11.32 -32.63
CA ARG A 309 -2.97 -10.88 -33.16
C ARG A 309 -2.87 -10.12 -34.47
N TYR A 310 -1.91 -9.21 -34.59
CA TYR A 310 -1.83 -8.26 -35.71
C TYR A 310 -0.57 -8.40 -36.56
N GLY A 311 0.45 -9.14 -36.12
CA GLY A 311 1.71 -9.26 -36.85
C GLY A 311 1.58 -9.89 -38.22
N LYS A 312 0.67 -10.87 -38.40
CA LYS A 312 0.50 -11.60 -39.66
C LYS A 312 -0.84 -11.27 -40.33
N ARG A 313 -0.82 -10.49 -41.42
CA ARG A 313 -2.01 -10.25 -42.23
C ARG A 313 -2.16 -11.34 -43.29
N ARG A 314 -3.10 -12.27 -43.10
CA ARG A 314 -3.49 -13.20 -44.18
C ARG A 314 -4.42 -12.46 -45.14
N ASN A 315 -4.08 -12.46 -46.42
CA ASN A 315 -4.90 -11.91 -47.51
C ASN A 315 -6.29 -12.55 -47.46
N THR A 316 -7.24 -11.86 -46.86
CA THR A 316 -8.64 -12.29 -46.76
C THR A 316 -9.39 -11.56 -47.86
N GLY A 317 -9.53 -12.22 -49.02
CA GLY A 317 -10.46 -11.81 -50.08
C GLY A 317 -9.87 -10.89 -51.14
N GLY A 318 -9.09 -11.46 -52.05
CA GLY A 318 -8.82 -10.91 -53.38
C GLY A 318 -8.84 -12.06 -54.37
N THR A 319 -9.78 -12.00 -55.30
CA THR A 319 -10.10 -12.95 -56.36
C THR A 319 -8.87 -13.58 -57.00
N LEU A 320 -8.96 -14.88 -57.33
CA LEU A 320 -7.94 -15.65 -58.04
C LEU A 320 -7.29 -14.84 -59.18
N GLY A 321 -6.02 -14.48 -58.98
CA GLY A 321 -5.26 -13.77 -60.00
C GLY A 321 -3.94 -13.27 -59.43
N GLU A 322 -2.91 -14.09 -59.62
CA GLU A 322 -1.51 -13.70 -59.65
C GLU A 322 -0.77 -13.51 -58.31
N ALA A 323 0.06 -14.52 -58.08
CA ALA A 323 1.15 -14.62 -57.12
C ALA A 323 2.06 -13.36 -57.07
N SER A 324 1.73 -12.43 -56.18
CA SER A 324 2.73 -11.64 -55.46
C SER A 324 2.33 -11.51 -53.99
N SER A 325 2.01 -12.65 -53.37
CA SER A 325 1.59 -12.77 -51.98
C SER A 325 2.76 -12.61 -51.01
N ARG A 326 3.38 -11.43 -50.96
CA ARG A 326 4.18 -11.05 -49.78
C ARG A 326 3.17 -10.75 -48.68
N GLU A 327 3.08 -11.65 -47.70
CA GLU A 327 2.44 -11.33 -46.42
C GLU A 327 3.06 -10.01 -45.93
N MET A 328 2.27 -8.94 -45.92
CA MET A 328 2.73 -7.66 -45.40
C MET A 328 2.70 -7.78 -43.88
N GLU A 329 3.86 -8.06 -43.30
CA GLU A 329 4.02 -8.15 -41.86
C GLU A 329 3.87 -6.75 -41.24
N ILE A 330 3.02 -6.64 -40.23
CA ILE A 330 2.82 -5.38 -39.51
C ILE A 330 3.94 -5.25 -38.49
N ARG A 331 4.55 -4.06 -38.41
CA ARG A 331 5.60 -3.76 -37.43
C ARG A 331 5.06 -3.91 -36.00
N THR A 332 5.94 -4.30 -35.07
CA THR A 332 5.57 -4.57 -33.68
C THR A 332 4.93 -3.36 -33.00
N SER A 333 5.46 -2.16 -33.25
CA SER A 333 4.93 -0.90 -32.72
C SER A 333 3.53 -0.60 -33.24
N ASP A 334 3.28 -0.76 -34.55
CA ASP A 334 1.97 -0.58 -35.17
C ASP A 334 0.97 -1.63 -34.65
N ALA A 335 1.39 -2.89 -34.53
CA ALA A 335 0.59 -3.97 -33.97
C ALA A 335 0.21 -3.70 -32.50
N LEU A 336 1.16 -3.20 -31.69
CA LEU A 336 0.92 -2.82 -30.30
C LEU A 336 -0.08 -1.67 -30.22
N HIS A 337 0.11 -0.64 -31.04
CA HIS A 337 -0.82 0.48 -31.10
C HIS A 337 -2.24 -0.01 -31.46
N MET A 338 -2.37 -0.93 -32.43
CA MET A 338 -3.64 -1.54 -32.80
C MET A 338 -4.27 -2.35 -31.66
N LEU A 339 -3.49 -3.16 -30.94
CA LEU A 339 -3.98 -3.90 -29.77
C LEU A 339 -4.51 -2.94 -28.70
N MET A 340 -3.74 -1.90 -28.36
CA MET A 340 -4.14 -0.96 -27.31
C MET A 340 -5.39 -0.16 -27.70
N THR A 341 -5.50 0.26 -28.97
CA THR A 341 -6.61 1.13 -29.43
C THR A 341 -7.85 0.39 -29.90
N LYS A 342 -7.73 -0.82 -30.46
CA LYS A 342 -8.86 -1.59 -30.99
C LYS A 342 -9.39 -2.63 -30.02
N ASN A 343 -8.56 -3.16 -29.14
CA ASN A 343 -8.94 -4.18 -28.17
C ASN A 343 -9.00 -3.61 -26.76
N VAL A 344 -7.87 -3.16 -26.21
CA VAL A 344 -7.79 -2.86 -24.77
C VAL A 344 -8.63 -1.65 -24.40
N ALA A 345 -8.33 -0.46 -24.93
CA ALA A 345 -9.01 0.78 -24.56
C ALA A 345 -10.55 0.75 -24.69
N PRO A 346 -11.14 0.24 -25.79
CA PRO A 346 -12.60 0.28 -25.96
C PRO A 346 -13.37 -0.80 -25.18
N HIS A 347 -12.70 -1.86 -24.72
CA HIS A 347 -13.38 -3.00 -24.08
C HIS A 347 -13.10 -3.12 -22.58
N LEU A 348 -12.12 -2.39 -22.03
CA LEU A 348 -11.93 -2.34 -20.58
C LEU A 348 -13.17 -1.78 -19.89
N CYS A 349 -13.57 -2.42 -18.79
CA CYS A 349 -14.68 -1.95 -18.00
C CYS A 349 -14.37 -0.60 -17.32
N PRO A 350 -15.39 0.20 -17.00
CA PRO A 350 -15.26 1.46 -16.27
C PRO A 350 -14.36 1.39 -15.03
N GLU A 351 -14.46 0.30 -14.25
CA GLU A 351 -13.69 0.07 -13.04
C GLU A 351 -12.18 -0.04 -13.29
N ALA A 352 -11.81 -0.52 -14.48
CA ALA A 352 -10.44 -0.72 -14.92
C ALA A 352 -9.82 0.51 -15.58
N THR A 353 -10.55 1.61 -15.76
CA THR A 353 -10.05 2.82 -16.43
C THR A 353 -10.14 4.08 -15.56
N LEU A 354 -10.42 3.92 -14.26
CA LEU A 354 -10.59 5.06 -13.35
C LEU A 354 -9.27 5.78 -13.05
N ASN A 355 -9.30 7.10 -13.18
CA ASN A 355 -8.25 7.96 -12.66
C ASN A 355 -8.39 8.11 -11.13
N CYS A 356 -7.54 7.41 -10.39
CA CYS A 356 -7.59 7.41 -8.92
C CYS A 356 -7.33 8.80 -8.32
N ASP A 357 -6.54 9.65 -9.00
CA ASP A 357 -6.23 11.00 -8.55
C ASP A 357 -7.43 11.96 -8.65
N GLU A 358 -8.42 11.70 -9.51
CA GLU A 358 -9.64 12.51 -9.58
C GLU A 358 -10.46 12.40 -8.30
N PHE A 359 -10.57 11.19 -7.75
CA PHE A 359 -11.21 10.99 -6.44
C PHE A 359 -10.45 11.75 -5.36
N ARG A 360 -9.11 11.68 -5.36
CA ARG A 360 -8.28 12.38 -4.37
C ARG A 360 -8.50 13.89 -4.42
N LYS A 361 -8.43 14.48 -5.62
CA LYS A 361 -8.59 15.93 -5.84
C LYS A 361 -9.99 16.44 -5.55
N ASN A 362 -11.00 15.73 -6.04
CA ASN A 362 -12.36 16.25 -6.08
C ASN A 362 -13.20 15.81 -4.88
N ARG A 363 -12.75 14.80 -4.12
CA ARG A 363 -13.56 14.17 -3.07
C ARG A 363 -12.86 14.00 -1.74
N LEU A 364 -11.65 13.45 -1.75
CA LEU A 364 -10.96 13.07 -0.50
C LEU A 364 -10.25 14.25 0.16
N TYR A 365 -9.49 15.03 -0.62
CA TYR A 365 -8.66 16.10 -0.09
C TYR A 365 -9.46 17.40 0.03
N THR A 366 -10.35 17.44 1.01
CA THR A 366 -11.10 18.65 1.39
C THR A 366 -10.93 18.96 2.87
N LYS A 367 -11.16 20.23 3.25
CA LYS A 367 -11.07 20.68 4.65
C LYS A 367 -12.05 19.91 5.55
N GLU A 368 -13.24 19.66 5.05
CA GLU A 368 -14.31 18.97 5.77
C GLU A 368 -13.96 17.50 5.99
N MET A 369 -13.34 16.86 4.99
CA MET A 369 -12.88 15.48 5.11
C MET A 369 -11.69 15.35 6.07
N GLU A 370 -10.77 16.32 6.07
CA GLU A 370 -9.71 16.38 7.08
C GLU A 370 -10.25 16.56 8.49
N SER A 371 -11.22 17.47 8.69
CA SER A 371 -11.87 17.67 9.99
C SER A 371 -12.50 16.37 10.50
N LEU A 372 -13.29 15.70 9.66
CA LEU A 372 -13.90 14.42 10.00
C LEU A 372 -12.85 13.37 10.41
N CYS A 373 -11.78 13.25 9.62
CA CYS A 373 -10.70 12.32 9.92
C CYS A 373 -9.92 12.70 11.20
N ALA A 374 -9.77 13.99 11.48
CA ALA A 374 -9.12 14.49 12.69
C ALA A 374 -9.89 14.07 13.94
N ASP A 375 -11.22 14.23 13.91
CA ASP A 375 -12.12 13.88 15.01
C ASP A 375 -12.09 12.37 15.30
N HIS A 376 -11.93 11.55 14.26
CA HIS A 376 -11.87 10.09 14.37
C HIS A 376 -10.44 9.53 14.36
N LEU A 377 -9.42 10.38 14.42
CA LEU A 377 -8.04 9.97 14.20
C LEU A 377 -7.54 8.90 15.21
N PRO A 378 -7.85 8.99 16.52
CA PRO A 378 -7.43 7.97 17.49
C PRO A 378 -7.94 6.58 17.15
N ILE A 379 -9.23 6.44 16.84
CA ILE A 379 -9.85 5.15 16.51
C ILE A 379 -9.42 4.65 15.13
N LEU A 380 -9.31 5.53 14.13
CA LEU A 380 -8.83 5.14 12.80
C LEU A 380 -7.41 4.58 12.84
N ARG A 381 -6.52 5.18 13.66
CA ARG A 381 -5.16 4.66 13.87
C ARG A 381 -5.16 3.35 14.65
N ALA A 382 -6.02 3.20 15.65
CA ALA A 382 -6.15 1.96 16.41
C ALA A 382 -6.62 0.80 15.52
N LEU A 383 -7.63 1.04 14.67
CA LEU A 383 -8.12 0.07 13.69
C LEU A 383 -7.04 -0.32 12.69
N HIS A 384 -6.40 0.67 12.06
CA HIS A 384 -5.34 0.39 11.09
C HIS A 384 -4.22 -0.45 11.69
N ARG A 385 -3.76 -0.11 12.91
CA ARG A 385 -2.72 -0.85 13.62
C ARG A 385 -3.16 -2.26 13.99
N CYS A 386 -4.34 -2.43 14.56
CA CYS A 386 -4.86 -3.73 15.00
C CYS A 386 -4.97 -4.71 13.82
N TYR A 387 -5.48 -4.26 12.68
CA TYR A 387 -5.69 -5.14 11.52
C TYR A 387 -4.44 -5.30 10.65
N SER A 388 -3.50 -4.36 10.67
CA SER A 388 -2.25 -4.49 9.91
C SER A 388 -1.19 -5.33 10.62
N GLY A 389 -1.38 -5.61 11.91
CA GLY A 389 -0.48 -6.39 12.74
C GLY A 389 0.94 -5.82 12.76
N THR A 390 1.93 -6.70 12.90
CA THR A 390 3.35 -6.32 12.97
C THR A 390 3.89 -5.66 11.70
N LEU A 391 3.18 -5.78 10.58
CA LEU A 391 3.59 -5.23 9.30
C LEU A 391 3.13 -3.77 9.10
N GLY A 392 2.21 -3.23 9.89
CA GLY A 392 1.84 -1.81 9.77
C GLY A 392 1.30 -1.40 8.39
N ARG A 393 0.86 -2.35 7.55
CA ARG A 393 0.13 -2.13 6.30
C ARG A 393 -0.96 -3.19 6.15
N LEU A 394 -2.08 -2.80 5.53
CA LEU A 394 -3.27 -3.67 5.41
C LEU A 394 -3.30 -4.38 4.05
N HIS A 395 -3.30 -5.70 4.06
CA HIS A 395 -3.65 -6.53 2.92
C HIS A 395 -5.17 -6.59 2.73
N VAL A 396 -5.61 -7.02 1.55
CA VAL A 396 -7.06 -7.03 1.25
C VAL A 396 -7.83 -8.04 2.09
N SER A 397 -7.21 -9.16 2.47
CA SER A 397 -7.77 -10.14 3.40
C SER A 397 -8.07 -9.51 4.77
N GLN A 398 -7.14 -8.71 5.32
CA GLN A 398 -7.33 -7.97 6.58
C GLN A 398 -8.41 -6.90 6.47
N ILE A 399 -8.55 -6.26 5.30
CA ILE A 399 -9.64 -5.32 5.03
C ILE A 399 -11.00 -6.03 4.99
N LEU A 400 -11.07 -7.21 4.35
CA LEU A 400 -12.29 -8.01 4.33
C LEU A 400 -12.68 -8.47 5.73
N GLU A 401 -11.70 -8.88 6.55
CA GLU A 401 -11.90 -9.22 7.95
C GLU A 401 -12.45 -8.03 8.76
N LEU A 402 -11.84 -6.85 8.63
CA LEU A 402 -12.34 -5.62 9.27
C LEU A 402 -13.78 -5.31 8.87
N LEU A 403 -14.09 -5.33 7.57
CA LEU A 403 -15.45 -5.04 7.09
C LEU A 403 -16.46 -6.10 7.50
N GLN A 404 -16.02 -7.35 7.70
CA GLN A 404 -16.85 -8.43 8.24
C GLN A 404 -17.12 -8.23 9.73
N HIS A 405 -16.12 -7.91 10.54
CA HIS A 405 -16.29 -7.62 11.97
C HIS A 405 -17.13 -6.37 12.22
N ALA A 406 -17.15 -5.45 11.26
CA ALA A 406 -17.94 -4.23 11.30
C ALA A 406 -19.34 -4.37 10.64
N ASP A 407 -19.75 -5.57 10.23
CA ASP A 407 -21.01 -5.88 9.53
C ASP A 407 -21.29 -5.09 8.23
N VAL A 408 -20.27 -4.47 7.65
CA VAL A 408 -20.41 -3.65 6.43
C VAL A 408 -20.69 -4.52 5.20
N LEU A 409 -20.14 -5.74 5.14
CA LEU A 409 -20.35 -6.66 4.01
C LEU A 409 -21.78 -7.19 3.91
N GLU A 410 -22.57 -7.11 4.98
CA GLU A 410 -23.97 -7.52 4.97
C GLU A 410 -24.94 -6.43 4.51
N MET A 411 -24.46 -5.18 4.34
CA MET A 411 -25.28 -4.10 3.79
C MET A 411 -25.68 -4.35 2.33
N GLN A 412 -26.97 -4.21 2.02
CA GLN A 412 -27.44 -4.16 0.63
C GLN A 412 -27.57 -2.71 0.16
N ARG A 413 -26.95 -2.39 -0.98
CA ARG A 413 -27.24 -1.15 -1.72
C ARG A 413 -28.67 -1.20 -2.25
N GLY A 414 -29.23 -0.02 -2.52
CA GLY A 414 -30.51 0.05 -3.21
C GLY A 414 -30.44 -0.70 -4.54
N SER A 415 -31.48 -1.50 -4.81
CA SER A 415 -31.61 -2.59 -5.83
C SER A 415 -31.39 -4.00 -5.29
N GLY A 416 -31.06 -4.14 -4.01
CA GLY A 416 -30.74 -5.45 -3.41
C GLY A 416 -29.32 -5.93 -3.75
N ILE A 417 -28.52 -5.10 -4.44
CA ILE A 417 -27.12 -5.39 -4.75
C ILE A 417 -26.27 -5.19 -3.49
N LYS A 418 -25.70 -6.26 -2.97
CA LYS A 418 -24.77 -6.19 -1.82
C LYS A 418 -23.47 -5.49 -2.19
N LEU A 419 -22.84 -4.81 -1.23
CA LEU A 419 -21.41 -4.50 -1.31
C LEU A 419 -20.68 -5.84 -1.42
N ASN A 420 -20.26 -6.21 -2.63
CA ASN A 420 -19.67 -7.53 -2.85
C ASN A 420 -18.14 -7.45 -2.68
N LYS A 421 -17.49 -8.61 -2.61
CA LYS A 421 -16.02 -8.66 -2.51
C LYS A 421 -15.32 -7.94 -3.66
N ARG A 422 -15.88 -7.98 -4.88
CA ARG A 422 -15.33 -7.27 -6.05
C ARG A 422 -15.33 -5.75 -5.87
N ASP A 423 -16.37 -5.17 -5.27
CA ASP A 423 -16.39 -3.75 -4.91
C ASP A 423 -15.27 -3.41 -3.93
N VAL A 424 -15.07 -4.25 -2.90
CA VAL A 424 -14.00 -4.08 -1.91
C VAL A 424 -12.63 -4.16 -2.56
N TYR A 425 -12.40 -5.16 -3.43
CA TYR A 425 -11.19 -5.30 -4.23
C TYR A 425 -10.90 -4.06 -5.09
N CYS A 426 -11.94 -3.50 -5.69
CA CYS A 426 -11.82 -2.27 -6.48
C CYS A 426 -11.45 -1.07 -5.61
N CYS A 427 -12.15 -0.84 -4.49
CA CYS A 427 -11.81 0.21 -3.53
C CYS A 427 -10.38 0.08 -3.02
N PHE A 428 -9.95 -1.13 -2.68
CA PHE A 428 -8.58 -1.43 -2.26
C PHE A 428 -7.59 -1.06 -3.36
N ASN A 429 -7.84 -1.49 -4.60
CA ASN A 429 -6.99 -1.20 -5.74
C ASN A 429 -6.84 0.30 -6.00
N TRP A 430 -7.97 1.02 -6.03
CA TRP A 430 -7.99 2.45 -6.34
C TRP A 430 -7.40 3.34 -5.24
N SER A 431 -7.31 2.83 -4.02
CA SER A 431 -6.76 3.59 -2.88
C SER A 431 -5.25 3.70 -2.90
N ARG A 432 -4.57 2.78 -3.59
CA ARG A 432 -3.10 2.72 -3.61
C ARG A 432 -2.48 3.77 -4.53
N MET A 433 -1.32 4.26 -4.12
CA MET A 433 -0.43 5.06 -4.97
C MET A 433 0.39 4.18 -5.92
N MET A 434 0.91 4.76 -6.98
CA MET A 434 1.85 4.09 -7.87
C MET A 434 3.15 3.73 -7.14
N VAL A 435 3.59 2.50 -7.35
CA VAL A 435 4.88 1.98 -6.89
C VAL A 435 5.79 1.86 -8.10
N CYS A 436 6.93 2.55 -8.06
CA CYS A 436 7.89 2.59 -9.17
C CYS A 436 8.45 1.20 -9.49
N ASP A 437 8.69 0.39 -8.47
CA ASP A 437 9.24 -0.95 -8.62
C ASP A 437 8.44 -1.93 -7.77
N GLU A 438 7.58 -2.72 -8.41
CA GLU A 438 6.70 -3.66 -7.72
C GLU A 438 7.44 -4.86 -7.10
N LEU A 439 8.63 -5.21 -7.59
CA LEU A 439 9.40 -6.31 -7.01
C LEU A 439 10.10 -5.85 -5.73
N ARG A 440 10.78 -4.70 -5.79
CA ARG A 440 11.43 -4.13 -4.59
C ARG A 440 10.41 -3.60 -3.58
N GLY A 441 9.34 -3.00 -4.09
CA GLY A 441 8.25 -2.40 -3.33
C GLY A 441 7.05 -3.31 -3.15
N ARG A 442 7.20 -4.65 -3.26
CA ARG A 442 6.08 -5.60 -3.31
C ARG A 442 5.08 -5.44 -2.18
N ARG A 443 5.58 -5.28 -0.96
CA ARG A 443 4.72 -5.06 0.20
C ARG A 443 3.90 -3.79 0.06
N LYS A 444 4.51 -2.68 -0.33
CA LYS A 444 3.81 -1.41 -0.57
C LYS A 444 2.80 -1.53 -1.70
N PHE A 445 3.16 -2.25 -2.75
CA PHE A 445 2.27 -2.52 -3.87
C PHE A 445 1.06 -3.33 -3.42
N ALA A 446 1.23 -4.39 -2.64
CA ALA A 446 0.15 -5.31 -2.25
C ALA A 446 -0.61 -4.93 -0.96
N SER A 447 -0.39 -3.74 -0.39
CA SER A 447 -1.02 -3.34 0.89
C SER A 447 -1.25 -1.83 1.03
N LEU A 448 -2.17 -1.44 1.92
CA LEU A 448 -2.53 -0.06 2.21
C LEU A 448 -1.71 0.51 3.38
N GLY A 449 -1.11 1.69 3.17
CA GLY A 449 -0.63 2.55 4.26
C GLY A 449 -1.80 3.17 5.02
N PHE A 450 -1.51 3.98 6.04
CA PHE A 450 -2.57 4.61 6.85
C PHE A 450 -3.42 5.57 6.02
N VAL A 451 -2.79 6.42 5.21
CA VAL A 451 -3.54 7.37 4.36
C VAL A 451 -4.29 6.64 3.24
N ASP A 452 -3.76 5.53 2.74
CA ASP A 452 -4.45 4.68 1.76
C ASP A 452 -5.69 4.00 2.38
N PHE A 453 -5.63 3.64 3.67
CA PHE A 453 -6.76 3.09 4.41
C PHE A 453 -7.89 4.11 4.61
N ILE A 454 -7.57 5.37 4.91
CA ILE A 454 -8.58 6.45 4.95
C ILE A 454 -9.24 6.63 3.58
N GLU A 455 -8.44 6.64 2.51
CA GLU A 455 -8.97 6.71 1.14
C GLU A 455 -9.90 5.53 0.83
N PHE A 456 -9.52 4.32 1.28
CA PHE A 456 -10.34 3.12 1.13
C PHE A 456 -11.70 3.26 1.79
N LEU A 457 -11.76 3.73 3.04
CA LEU A 457 -13.03 3.97 3.75
C LEU A 457 -13.88 5.02 3.02
N GLY A 458 -13.27 6.09 2.52
CA GLY A 458 -13.95 7.08 1.69
C GLY A 458 -14.54 6.47 0.41
N ARG A 459 -13.81 5.59 -0.27
CA ARG A 459 -14.34 4.90 -1.47
C ARG A 459 -15.48 3.95 -1.14
N VAL A 460 -15.40 3.22 -0.03
CA VAL A 460 -16.51 2.37 0.46
C VAL A 460 -17.73 3.24 0.79
N ALA A 461 -17.56 4.36 1.51
CA ALA A 461 -18.64 5.29 1.82
C ALA A 461 -19.31 5.84 0.54
N ASP A 462 -18.52 6.08 -0.51
CA ASP A 462 -19.08 6.57 -1.75
C ASP A 462 -19.94 5.53 -2.48
N LEU A 463 -19.62 4.25 -2.31
CA LEU A 463 -20.39 3.15 -2.88
C LEU A 463 -21.62 2.74 -2.05
N VAL A 464 -21.54 2.78 -0.72
CA VAL A 464 -22.59 2.30 0.19
C VAL A 464 -23.86 3.16 0.14
N CYS A 465 -23.79 4.43 -0.28
CA CYS A 465 -24.96 5.32 -0.39
C CYS A 465 -25.82 5.37 0.89
N ALA A 466 -25.17 5.64 2.03
CA ALA A 466 -25.85 5.78 3.31
C ALA A 466 -27.06 6.76 3.23
N PRO A 467 -28.16 6.50 3.95
CA PRO A 467 -29.33 7.36 3.99
C PRO A 467 -28.96 8.78 4.45
N THR A 468 -29.70 9.75 3.95
CA THR A 468 -29.65 11.15 4.39
C THR A 468 -30.49 11.33 5.65
N PRO A 469 -30.27 12.39 6.45
CA PRO A 469 -31.14 12.70 7.58
C PRO A 469 -32.62 12.75 7.22
N GLU A 470 -32.95 13.27 6.03
CA GLU A 470 -34.32 13.32 5.51
C GLU A 470 -34.87 11.91 5.20
N ASP A 471 -34.03 10.99 4.69
CA ASP A 471 -34.45 9.59 4.54
C ASP A 471 -34.72 8.97 5.91
N LEU A 472 -33.84 9.19 6.88
CA LEU A 472 -33.96 8.61 8.22
C LEU A 472 -35.25 9.08 8.91
N GLU A 473 -35.59 10.37 8.78
CA GLU A 473 -36.84 10.92 9.26
C GLU A 473 -38.05 10.31 8.55
N ALA A 474 -37.98 10.17 7.21
CA ALA A 474 -39.06 9.56 6.42
C ALA A 474 -39.33 8.09 6.79
N TYR A 475 -38.31 7.36 7.25
CA TYR A 475 -38.43 5.98 7.75
C TYR A 475 -38.72 5.90 9.26
N GLY A 476 -38.85 7.03 9.96
CA GLY A 476 -39.17 7.09 11.38
C GLY A 476 -38.03 6.68 12.32
N CYS A 477 -36.77 6.73 11.86
CA CYS A 477 -35.59 6.46 12.67
C CYS A 477 -35.37 7.61 13.67
N LYS A 478 -35.71 7.38 14.95
CA LYS A 478 -35.74 8.43 15.98
C LYS A 478 -34.36 8.90 16.43
N GLY A 479 -33.35 8.04 16.43
CA GLY A 479 -31.96 8.39 16.72
C GLY A 479 -31.19 8.83 15.49
N GLY A 480 -31.78 8.72 14.29
CA GLY A 480 -31.20 9.25 13.06
C GLY A 480 -29.86 8.62 12.69
N THR A 481 -29.65 7.33 13.01
CA THR A 481 -28.41 6.62 12.69
C THR A 481 -28.59 5.61 11.56
N LEU A 482 -27.48 5.30 10.88
CA LEU A 482 -27.46 4.24 9.85
C LEU A 482 -27.75 2.86 10.45
N ALA A 483 -27.30 2.59 11.68
CA ALA A 483 -27.55 1.33 12.38
C ALA A 483 -29.05 1.13 12.65
N GLU A 484 -29.74 2.15 13.15
CA GLU A 484 -31.20 2.11 13.35
C GLU A 484 -31.95 1.87 12.04
N TYR A 485 -31.54 2.56 10.96
CA TYR A 485 -32.13 2.34 9.64
C TYR A 485 -31.95 0.90 9.20
N VAL A 486 -30.71 0.38 9.27
CA VAL A 486 -30.39 -1.01 8.90
C VAL A 486 -31.22 -1.98 9.72
N ALA A 487 -31.36 -1.78 11.04
CA ALA A 487 -32.20 -2.62 11.89
C ALA A 487 -33.70 -2.57 11.49
N MET A 488 -34.21 -1.38 11.15
CA MET A 488 -35.60 -1.18 10.74
C MET A 488 -35.94 -1.80 9.38
N VAL A 489 -35.04 -1.67 8.39
CA VAL A 489 -35.29 -2.17 7.02
C VAL A 489 -34.82 -3.62 6.83
N SER A 490 -34.06 -4.17 7.77
CA SER A 490 -33.79 -5.61 7.84
C SER A 490 -35.02 -6.34 8.36
N GLY A 491 -36.00 -6.62 7.48
CA GLY A 491 -37.19 -7.42 7.82
C GLY A 491 -36.86 -8.88 8.23
N GLU A 492 -37.84 -9.78 8.22
CA GLU A 492 -37.70 -11.21 8.62
C GLU A 492 -36.60 -12.00 7.88
N HIS A 493 -36.09 -11.48 6.75
CA HIS A 493 -34.99 -12.09 5.99
C HIS A 493 -33.61 -11.50 6.31
N GLY A 494 -33.52 -10.58 7.29
CA GLY A 494 -32.27 -10.09 7.88
C GLY A 494 -31.41 -9.24 6.95
N ARG A 495 -31.99 -8.52 5.97
CA ARG A 495 -31.22 -7.72 5.02
C ARG A 495 -31.80 -6.32 4.81
N ALA A 496 -31.01 -5.31 5.18
CA ALA A 496 -31.33 -3.91 4.96
C ALA A 496 -31.14 -3.50 3.50
N GLN A 497 -32.16 -2.90 2.90
CA GLN A 497 -32.04 -2.21 1.61
C GLN A 497 -31.78 -0.72 1.81
N LEU A 498 -30.61 -0.26 1.38
CA LEU A 498 -30.28 1.16 1.36
C LEU A 498 -31.00 1.89 0.21
N PRO A 499 -31.19 3.21 0.27
CA PRO A 499 -31.81 3.97 -0.81
C PRO A 499 -31.04 3.84 -2.13
N GLN A 500 -31.77 3.74 -3.25
CA GLN A 500 -31.16 3.86 -4.58
C GLN A 500 -30.90 5.31 -4.92
N ARG A 501 -29.66 5.63 -5.28
CA ARG A 501 -29.28 6.97 -5.74
C ARG A 501 -28.49 6.86 -7.03
N PRO A 502 -28.84 7.63 -8.09
CA PRO A 502 -28.05 7.66 -9.32
C PRO A 502 -26.56 7.98 -9.07
N SER A 503 -26.27 8.81 -8.07
CA SER A 503 -24.91 9.16 -7.62
C SER A 503 -24.10 7.98 -7.05
N GLY A 504 -24.76 6.86 -6.74
CA GLY A 504 -24.12 5.63 -6.26
C GLY A 504 -23.41 4.84 -7.34
N ILE A 505 -23.73 5.10 -8.61
CA ILE A 505 -23.01 4.53 -9.75
C ILE A 505 -21.59 5.11 -9.76
N LEU A 506 -20.60 4.25 -10.01
CA LEU A 506 -19.18 4.58 -9.89
C LEU A 506 -18.79 5.87 -10.62
N GLN A 507 -19.13 5.98 -11.89
CA GLN A 507 -18.84 7.14 -12.75
C GLN A 507 -19.92 8.23 -12.74
N ALA A 508 -21.01 8.06 -12.00
CA ALA A 508 -22.05 9.08 -11.95
C ALA A 508 -21.58 10.31 -11.19
N LEU A 509 -22.15 11.47 -11.58
CA LEU A 509 -21.95 12.71 -10.86
C LEU A 509 -22.39 12.55 -9.40
N LYS A 510 -21.50 12.98 -8.50
CA LYS A 510 -21.67 12.83 -7.07
C LYS A 510 -22.40 14.05 -6.52
N THR A 511 -23.49 13.81 -5.79
CA THR A 511 -24.41 14.86 -5.35
C THR A 511 -24.23 15.29 -3.89
N ARG A 512 -23.54 14.47 -3.09
CA ARG A 512 -23.26 14.72 -1.67
C ARG A 512 -21.77 14.77 -1.44
N ALA A 513 -21.37 15.61 -0.48
CA ALA A 513 -19.98 15.69 -0.07
C ALA A 513 -19.52 14.37 0.57
N LEU A 514 -18.22 14.06 0.49
CA LEU A 514 -17.74 12.73 0.89
C LEU A 514 -17.86 12.51 2.40
N GLN A 515 -17.55 13.52 3.20
CA GLN A 515 -17.63 13.49 4.66
C GLN A 515 -19.04 13.16 5.17
N GLU A 516 -20.08 13.68 4.51
CA GLU A 516 -21.48 13.40 4.85
C GLU A 516 -21.87 11.93 4.62
N LYS A 517 -21.13 11.23 3.76
CA LYS A 517 -21.32 9.79 3.51
C LYS A 517 -20.42 8.94 4.40
N MET A 518 -19.23 9.43 4.73
CA MET A 518 -18.26 8.69 5.53
C MET A 518 -18.59 8.71 7.02
N GLN A 519 -19.10 9.81 7.58
CA GLN A 519 -19.54 9.87 8.98
C GLN A 519 -20.52 8.73 9.34
N PRO A 520 -21.70 8.59 8.69
CA PRO A 520 -22.63 7.52 9.06
C PRO A 520 -22.09 6.11 8.81
N LEU A 521 -21.16 5.94 7.85
CA LEU A 521 -20.46 4.67 7.66
C LEU A 521 -19.53 4.37 8.84
N LEU A 522 -18.77 5.35 9.31
CA LEU A 522 -17.89 5.19 10.47
C LEU A 522 -18.70 4.87 11.71
N ASP A 523 -19.78 5.60 11.97
CA ASP A 523 -20.65 5.36 13.13
C ASP A 523 -21.21 3.93 13.12
N PHE A 524 -21.67 3.47 11.95
CA PHE A 524 -22.12 2.09 11.77
C PHE A 524 -20.99 1.09 12.01
N MET A 525 -19.83 1.30 11.41
CA MET A 525 -18.68 0.41 11.56
C MET A 525 -18.25 0.28 13.02
N LEU A 526 -18.20 1.39 13.75
CA LEU A 526 -17.81 1.42 15.15
C LEU A 526 -18.83 0.71 16.04
N SER A 527 -20.13 0.90 15.78
CA SER A 527 -21.19 0.16 16.47
C SER A 527 -21.07 -1.36 16.23
N GLY A 528 -20.91 -1.79 14.98
CA GLY A 528 -20.70 -3.20 14.62
C GLY A 528 -19.46 -3.79 15.30
N LEU A 529 -18.35 -3.05 15.31
CA LEU A 529 -17.12 -3.48 16.00
C LEU A 529 -17.30 -3.55 17.53
N CYS A 530 -18.00 -2.59 18.14
CA CYS A 530 -18.32 -2.65 19.57
C CYS A 530 -19.09 -3.93 19.89
N LEU A 531 -20.11 -4.26 19.11
CA LEU A 531 -20.90 -5.49 19.28
C LEU A 531 -20.04 -6.75 19.07
N HIS A 532 -19.21 -6.77 18.03
CA HIS A 532 -18.29 -7.87 17.75
C HIS A 532 -17.36 -8.18 18.92
N TYR A 533 -16.84 -7.14 19.59
CA TYR A 533 -15.99 -7.27 20.77
C TYR A 533 -16.75 -7.36 22.10
N GLY A 534 -18.08 -7.49 22.07
CA GLY A 534 -18.92 -7.70 23.26
C GLY A 534 -19.17 -6.44 24.09
N PHE A 535 -18.90 -5.25 23.56
CA PHE A 535 -19.31 -3.99 24.16
C PHE A 535 -20.76 -3.66 23.81
N LYS A 536 -21.41 -2.84 24.64
CA LYS A 536 -22.68 -2.20 24.26
C LYS A 536 -22.44 -1.12 23.19
N GLU A 537 -23.50 -0.61 22.59
CA GLU A 537 -23.43 0.54 21.68
C GLU A 537 -22.76 1.75 22.39
N ASP A 538 -21.98 2.53 21.65
CA ASP A 538 -21.27 3.76 22.10
C ASP A 538 -20.06 3.63 23.04
N HIS A 539 -19.36 2.48 23.04
CA HIS A 539 -18.13 2.29 23.84
C HIS A 539 -16.82 2.53 23.07
N THR A 540 -16.75 3.59 22.25
CA THR A 540 -15.59 3.91 21.39
C THR A 540 -14.27 3.98 22.16
N GLU A 541 -14.22 4.60 23.34
CA GLU A 541 -12.99 4.67 24.14
C GLU A 541 -12.49 3.30 24.62
N GLN A 542 -13.42 2.42 25.00
CA GLN A 542 -13.08 1.05 25.41
C GLN A 542 -12.61 0.22 24.23
N LEU A 543 -13.23 0.42 23.05
CA LEU A 543 -12.80 -0.17 21.80
C LEU A 543 -11.39 0.32 21.42
N ILE A 544 -11.10 1.62 21.50
CA ILE A 544 -9.76 2.18 21.26
C ILE A 544 -8.74 1.53 22.21
N ALA A 545 -9.05 1.45 23.50
CA ALA A 545 -8.17 0.82 24.49
C ALA A 545 -7.92 -0.66 24.13
N LEU A 546 -8.98 -1.42 23.83
CA LEU A 546 -8.87 -2.82 23.43
C LEU A 546 -7.97 -2.97 22.20
N LEU A 547 -8.28 -2.28 21.10
CA LEU A 547 -7.55 -2.36 19.84
C LEU A 547 -6.07 -1.96 19.98
N ASN A 548 -5.74 -1.06 20.89
CA ASN A 548 -4.35 -0.70 21.18
C ASN A 548 -3.60 -1.77 22.00
N HIS A 549 -4.32 -2.57 22.78
CA HIS A 549 -3.75 -3.66 23.59
C HIS A 549 -3.70 -5.00 22.86
N THR A 550 -4.59 -5.21 21.90
CA THR A 550 -4.59 -6.39 21.02
C THR A 550 -3.38 -6.32 20.09
N LYS A 551 -2.24 -6.85 20.56
CA LYS A 551 -1.13 -7.19 19.67
C LYS A 551 -1.53 -8.47 18.93
N THR A 552 -2.00 -8.32 17.70
CA THR A 552 -2.15 -9.41 16.73
C THR A 552 -0.82 -9.82 16.13
#